data_AF-A0A526TUK2-F1
#
_entry.id   AF-A0A526TUK2-F1
#
_cell.length_a   1.000
_cell.length_b   1.000
_cell.length_c   1.000
_cell.angle_alpha   90.00
_cell.angle_beta   90.00
_cell.angle_gamma   90.00
#
_symmetry.space_group_name_H-M   'P 1'
#
loop_
_entity.id
_entity.type
_entity.pdbx_description
1 polymer ?
#
loop_
_entity_poly.entity_id
_entity_poly.type
_entity_poly.pdbx_seq_one_letter_code
_entity_poly.pdbx_strand_id
1 'polypeptide(L)'
;MLFAENPAAASCVEELAREQLSWFETNKAGPTRFWHHIIPVPSREQETAISWVKASADGHVRRLRTLVALVEEAGRIRINELRTKRPGYIVFEDDHQVVALPFADTPR
;
A
#
# COMPACT_ATOMS: atom_id res chain seq x y z
N MET A 1 -12.64 22.07 10.01
CA MET A 1 -13.53 21.82 11.16
C MET A 1 -14.90 21.51 10.59
N LEU A 2 -15.49 20.32 10.79
CA LEU A 2 -16.97 20.08 10.83
C LEU A 2 -17.45 18.61 10.89
N PHE A 3 -16.62 17.57 11.05
CA PHE A 3 -17.14 16.18 11.04
C PHE A 3 -17.19 15.45 12.39
N ALA A 4 -16.71 16.03 13.49
CA ALA A 4 -16.85 15.36 14.80
C ALA A 4 -18.27 15.44 15.39
N GLU A 5 -19.21 16.15 14.76
CA GLU A 5 -20.56 16.38 15.32
C GLU A 5 -21.69 15.74 14.51
N ASN A 6 -21.39 15.04 13.40
CA ASN A 6 -22.41 14.38 12.57
C ASN A 6 -22.15 12.87 12.42
N PRO A 7 -22.86 12.00 13.17
CA PRO A 7 -22.69 10.55 13.08
C PRO A 7 -23.05 9.99 11.70
N ALA A 8 -23.93 10.64 10.94
CA ALA A 8 -24.25 10.23 9.57
C ALA A 8 -23.09 10.49 8.59
N ALA A 9 -22.32 11.57 8.79
CA ALA A 9 -21.15 11.86 7.98
C ALA A 9 -20.00 10.88 8.29
N ALA A 10 -19.82 10.51 9.55
CA ALA A 10 -18.87 9.47 9.95
C ALA A 10 -19.20 8.11 9.30
N SER A 11 -20.48 7.71 9.32
CA SER A 11 -20.96 6.49 8.66
C SER A 11 -20.69 6.47 7.14
N CYS A 12 -20.89 7.60 6.46
CA CYS A 12 -20.64 7.72 5.02
C CYS A 12 -19.14 7.61 4.67
N VAL A 13 -18.27 8.22 5.47
CA VAL A 13 -16.81 8.12 5.30
C VAL A 13 -16.33 6.68 5.51
N GLU A 14 -16.87 5.99 6.51
CA GLU A 14 -16.57 4.58 6.75
C GLU A 14 -17.03 3.67 5.59
N GLU A 15 -18.22 3.92 5.03
CA GLU A 15 -18.72 3.20 3.86
C GLU A 15 -17.81 3.41 2.64
N LEU A 16 -17.44 4.66 2.34
CA LEU A 16 -16.54 4.97 1.23
C LEU A 16 -15.15 4.33 1.41
N ALA A 17 -14.62 4.30 2.63
CA ALA A 17 -13.36 3.64 2.94
C ALA A 17 -13.48 2.12 2.74
N ARG A 18 -14.60 1.51 3.15
CA ARG A 18 -14.89 0.09 2.94
C ARG A 18 -14.97 -0.26 1.46
N GLU A 19 -15.57 0.59 0.63
CA GLU A 19 -15.61 0.41 -0.82
C GLU A 19 -14.21 0.40 -1.44
N GLN A 20 -13.31 1.31 -1.00
CA GLN A 20 -11.94 1.30 -1.49
C GLN A 20 -11.21 0.02 -1.09
N LEU A 21 -11.34 -0.39 0.18
CA LEU A 21 -10.71 -1.63 0.68
C LEU A 21 -11.24 -2.87 -0.05
N SER A 22 -12.56 -2.98 -0.25
CA SER A 22 -13.16 -4.09 -1.00
C SER A 22 -12.69 -4.15 -2.44
N TRP A 23 -12.47 -2.99 -3.06
CA TRP A 23 -11.90 -2.94 -4.41
C TRP A 23 -10.49 -3.51 -4.42
N PHE A 24 -9.64 -3.17 -3.45
CA PHE A 24 -8.28 -3.72 -3.38
C PHE A 24 -8.27 -5.23 -3.21
N GLU A 25 -9.14 -5.79 -2.37
CA GLU A 25 -9.22 -7.26 -2.21
C GLU A 25 -9.62 -7.97 -3.51
N THR A 26 -10.45 -7.32 -4.34
CA THR A 26 -10.89 -7.89 -5.63
C THR A 26 -9.86 -7.66 -6.76
N ASN A 27 -9.07 -6.60 -6.67
CA ASN A 27 -8.15 -6.14 -7.72
C ASN A 27 -6.67 -6.31 -7.32
N LYS A 28 -6.40 -7.09 -6.27
CA LYS A 28 -5.07 -7.58 -5.92
C LYS A 28 -4.72 -8.73 -6.86
N ALA A 29 -3.68 -8.54 -7.66
CA ALA A 29 -2.97 -9.68 -8.21
C ALA A 29 -2.28 -10.39 -7.02
N GLY A 30 -2.81 -11.57 -6.66
CA GLY A 30 -2.12 -12.46 -5.73
C GLY A 30 -0.86 -13.02 -6.40
N PRO A 31 0.21 -13.29 -5.64
CA PRO A 31 1.44 -13.81 -6.22
C PRO A 31 1.18 -15.15 -6.90
N THR A 32 1.16 -15.16 -8.24
CA THR A 32 1.01 -16.38 -9.04
C THR A 32 2.33 -17.15 -9.15
N ARG A 33 3.46 -16.46 -8.95
CA ARG A 33 4.82 -17.03 -8.93
C ARG A 33 5.69 -16.25 -7.97
N PHE A 34 6.14 -16.92 -6.92
CA PHE A 34 7.25 -16.43 -6.11
C PHE A 34 8.56 -16.87 -6.76
N TRP A 35 9.48 -15.94 -7.00
CA TRP A 35 10.81 -16.26 -7.52
C TRP A 35 11.71 -16.73 -6.38
N HIS A 36 11.41 -17.90 -5.79
CA HIS A 36 12.09 -18.44 -4.61
C HIS A 36 13.54 -18.91 -4.86
N HIS A 37 14.03 -18.90 -6.11
CA HIS A 37 15.20 -19.71 -6.48
C HIS A 37 16.52 -18.93 -6.64
N ILE A 38 16.52 -17.58 -6.59
CA ILE A 38 17.71 -16.78 -6.97
C ILE A 38 18.13 -15.77 -5.89
N ILE A 39 17.33 -15.56 -4.84
CA ILE A 39 17.61 -14.48 -3.89
C ILE A 39 18.36 -15.06 -2.69
N PRO A 40 19.63 -14.65 -2.44
CA PRO A 40 20.34 -15.05 -1.25
C PRO A 40 19.52 -14.58 -0.04
N VAL A 41 19.01 -15.52 0.74
CA VAL A 41 18.34 -15.24 2.01
C VAL A 41 19.36 -14.54 2.90
N PRO A 42 19.19 -13.24 3.23
CA PRO A 42 20.17 -12.54 4.04
C PRO A 42 20.24 -13.20 5.42
N SER A 43 21.44 -13.58 5.85
CA SER A 43 21.71 -14.21 7.15
C SER A 43 21.70 -13.22 8.33
N ARG A 44 20.93 -12.13 8.24
CA ARG A 44 20.77 -11.14 9.30
C ARG A 44 19.30 -10.74 9.38
N GLU A 45 18.73 -10.87 10.58
CA GLU A 45 17.48 -10.27 11.04
C GLU A 45 16.38 -10.23 9.97
N GLN A 46 15.54 -11.27 9.93
CA GLN A 46 14.36 -11.43 9.06
C GLN A 46 13.78 -10.13 8.49
N GLU A 47 14.34 -9.62 7.39
CA GLU A 47 13.83 -8.40 6.78
C GLU A 47 12.52 -8.75 6.08
N THR A 48 11.42 -8.24 6.62
CA THR A 48 10.09 -8.40 6.02
C THR A 48 10.06 -7.68 4.67
N ALA A 49 9.70 -8.40 3.61
CA ALA A 49 9.55 -7.81 2.29
C ALA A 49 8.43 -6.77 2.29
N ILE A 50 8.66 -5.63 1.64
CA ILE A 50 7.71 -4.53 1.53
C ILE A 50 7.00 -4.63 0.19
N SER A 51 5.65 -4.56 0.19
CA SER A 51 4.86 -4.42 -1.04
C SER A 51 4.73 -2.94 -1.43
N TRP A 52 5.27 -2.58 -2.57
CA TRP A 52 5.23 -1.25 -3.18
C TRP A 52 4.24 -1.24 -4.34
N VAL A 53 3.33 -0.27 -4.38
CA VAL A 53 2.48 -0.03 -5.57
C VAL A 53 3.30 0.69 -6.63
N LYS A 54 3.25 0.18 -7.87
CA LYS A 54 3.90 0.81 -9.01
C LYS A 54 3.25 2.15 -9.32
N ALA A 55 4.05 3.17 -9.60
CA ALA A 55 3.53 4.49 -9.97
C ALA A 55 2.70 4.46 -11.27
N SER A 56 2.93 3.47 -12.14
CA SER A 56 2.15 3.21 -13.36
C SER A 56 0.80 2.52 -13.11
N ALA A 57 0.54 2.03 -11.90
CA ALA A 57 -0.73 1.42 -11.53
C ALA A 57 -1.76 2.52 -11.19
N ASP A 58 -2.13 3.33 -12.18
CA ASP A 58 -2.93 4.56 -12.00
C ASP A 58 -4.22 4.33 -11.18
N GLY A 59 -4.89 3.19 -11.41
CA GLY A 59 -6.10 2.80 -10.68
C GLY A 59 -5.83 2.59 -9.19
N HIS A 60 -4.79 1.83 -8.84
CA HIS A 60 -4.38 1.56 -7.46
C HIS A 60 -3.89 2.83 -6.77
N VAL A 61 -3.05 3.62 -7.43
CA VAL A 61 -2.53 4.89 -6.89
C VAL A 61 -3.66 5.87 -6.59
N ARG A 62 -4.63 6.03 -7.51
CA ARG A 62 -5.77 6.93 -7.31
C ARG A 62 -6.59 6.50 -6.09
N ARG A 63 -6.90 5.22 -5.96
CA ARG A 63 -7.71 4.70 -4.85
C ARG A 63 -6.98 4.74 -3.51
N LEU A 64 -5.66 4.51 -3.49
CA LEU A 64 -4.84 4.70 -2.29
C LEU A 64 -4.91 6.16 -1.83
N ARG A 65 -4.79 7.13 -2.75
CA ARG A 65 -4.91 8.55 -2.42
C ARG A 65 -6.31 8.93 -1.92
N THR A 66 -7.37 8.34 -2.50
CA THR A 66 -8.73 8.50 -1.97
C THR A 66 -8.84 7.95 -0.55
N LEU A 67 -8.32 6.75 -0.30
CA LEU A 67 -8.33 6.14 1.04
C LEU A 67 -7.54 6.98 2.05
N VAL A 68 -6.38 7.52 1.65
CA VAL A 68 -5.61 8.45 2.48
C VAL A 68 -6.45 9.66 2.87
N ALA A 69 -7.08 10.34 1.91
CA ALA A 69 -7.92 11.50 2.20
C ALA A 69 -9.05 11.18 3.19
N LEU A 70 -9.73 10.04 3.02
CA LEU A 70 -10.79 9.58 3.92
C LEU A 70 -10.28 9.33 5.34
N VAL A 71 -9.11 8.68 5.47
CA VAL A 71 -8.51 8.38 6.78
C VAL A 71 -7.98 9.63 7.47
N GLU A 72 -7.35 10.54 6.73
CA GLU A 72 -6.87 11.81 7.29
C GLU A 72 -8.04 12.68 7.79
N GLU A 73 -9.15 12.69 7.05
CA GLU A 73 -10.35 13.44 7.41
C GLU A 73 -11.06 12.85 8.63
N ALA A 74 -11.24 11.53 8.67
CA ALA A 74 -11.90 10.84 9.79
C ALA A 74 -11.04 10.81 11.06
N GLY A 75 -9.77 10.42 10.93
CA GLY A 75 -8.88 10.18 12.05
C GLY A 75 -8.15 11.43 12.54
N ARG A 76 -8.18 12.54 11.79
CA ARG A 76 -7.34 13.73 12.02
C ARG A 76 -5.84 13.41 12.13
N ILE A 77 -5.42 12.35 11.46
CA ILE A 77 -4.02 11.94 11.34
C ILE A 77 -3.50 12.35 9.97
N ARG A 78 -2.18 12.52 9.83
CA ARG A 78 -1.55 12.81 8.54
C ARG A 78 -0.80 11.58 8.06
N ILE A 79 -1.00 11.20 6.80
CA ILE A 79 -0.35 10.06 6.18
C ILE A 79 0.68 10.59 5.17
N ASN A 80 1.91 10.09 5.26
CA ASN A 80 2.97 10.44 4.33
C ASN A 80 3.13 9.36 3.26
N GLU A 81 3.14 9.76 1.99
CA GLU A 81 3.41 8.86 0.85
C GLU A 81 4.92 8.67 0.69
N LEU A 82 5.42 7.46 0.93
CA LEU A 82 6.81 7.09 0.62
C LEU A 82 6.93 6.71 -0.86
N ARG A 83 8.01 7.17 -1.50
CA ARG A 83 8.33 6.84 -2.91
C ARG A 83 9.79 6.44 -3.03
N THR A 84 10.07 5.47 -3.89
CA THR A 84 11.43 5.05 -4.19
C THR A 84 11.55 4.54 -5.61
N LYS A 85 12.74 4.70 -6.20
CA LYS A 85 13.17 3.97 -7.41
C LYS A 85 14.01 2.74 -7.08
N ARG A 86 14.31 2.53 -5.80
CA ARG A 86 15.17 1.49 -5.23
C ARG A 86 14.39 0.76 -4.12
N PRO A 87 13.39 -0.07 -4.47
CA PRO A 87 12.56 -0.78 -3.49
C PRO A 87 13.32 -1.92 -2.79
N GLY A 88 14.47 -2.33 -3.34
CA GLY A 88 15.31 -3.40 -2.80
C GLY A 88 15.48 -4.57 -3.76
N TYR A 89 15.76 -5.76 -3.23
CA TYR A 89 15.78 -7.01 -3.99
C TYR A 89 14.35 -7.48 -4.27
N ILE A 90 13.94 -7.43 -5.54
CA ILE A 90 12.58 -7.81 -5.97
C ILE A 90 12.38 -9.32 -5.80
N VAL A 91 11.44 -9.72 -4.95
CA VAL A 91 11.05 -11.12 -4.71
C VAL A 91 9.78 -11.50 -5.50
N PHE A 92 8.97 -10.49 -5.83
CA PHE A 92 7.75 -10.65 -6.62
C PHE A 92 7.41 -9.33 -7.34
N GLU A 93 6.86 -9.44 -8.54
CA GLU A 93 6.43 -8.31 -9.36
C GLU A 93 5.26 -8.73 -10.25
N ASP A 94 4.24 -7.88 -10.33
CA ASP A 94 3.13 -7.98 -11.27
C ASP A 94 2.88 -6.61 -11.93
N ASP A 95 1.78 -6.45 -12.67
CA ASP A 95 1.45 -5.21 -13.37
C ASP A 95 1.20 -4.01 -12.42
N HIS A 96 0.96 -4.25 -11.14
CA HIS A 96 0.47 -3.28 -10.17
C HIS A 96 1.42 -3.05 -8.99
N GLN A 97 2.19 -4.06 -8.58
CA GLN A 97 3.06 -3.98 -7.41
C GLN A 97 4.43 -4.63 -7.61
N VAL A 98 5.35 -4.25 -6.74
CA VAL A 98 6.68 -4.84 -6.57
C VAL A 98 6.83 -5.16 -5.10
N VAL A 99 7.09 -6.42 -4.77
CA VAL A 99 7.45 -6.83 -3.41
C VAL A 99 8.95 -7.03 -3.36
N ALA A 100 9.62 -6.35 -2.44
CA ALA A 100 11.08 -6.36 -2.36
C ALA A 100 11.59 -6.45 -0.92
N LEU A 101 12.71 -7.17 -0.74
CA LEU A 101 13.52 -7.09 0.47
C LEU A 101 14.30 -5.77 0.45
N PRO A 102 14.11 -4.88 1.42
CA PRO A 102 14.68 -3.54 1.38
C PRO A 102 16.22 -3.56 1.33
N PHE A 103 16.81 -2.54 0.72
CA PHE A 103 18.21 -2.22 0.96
C PHE A 103 18.34 -1.39 2.24
N ALA A 104 19.57 -1.21 2.72
CA ALA A 104 19.84 -0.37 3.90
C ALA A 104 19.34 1.08 3.75
N ASP A 105 19.25 1.59 2.51
CA ASP A 105 18.78 2.93 2.16
C ASP A 105 17.32 2.98 1.67
N THR A 106 16.60 1.84 1.65
CA THR A 106 15.19 1.83 1.24
C THR A 106 14.34 2.56 2.30
N PRO A 107 13.53 3.57 1.92
CA PRO A 107 12.68 4.28 2.87
C PRO A 107 11.63 3.35 3.49
N ARG A 108 11.50 3.39 4.81
CA ARG A 108 10.56 2.59 5.61
C ARG A 108 10.16 3.34 6.87
#